data_AF-A0A8B9CW22-F1
#
_entry.id   AF-A0A8B9CW22-F1
#
_cell.length_a   1.000
_cell.length_b   1.000
_cell.length_c   1.000
_cell.angle_alpha   90.00
_cell.angle_beta   90.00
_cell.angle_gamma   90.00
#
_symmetry.space_group_name_H-M   'P 1'
#
loop_
_entity.id
_entity.type
_entity.pdbx_description
1 polymer ?
#
loop_
_entity_poly.entity_id
_entity_poly.type
_entity_poly.pdbx_seq_one_letter_code
_entity_poly.pdbx_strand_id
1 'polypeptide(L)'
;AAGAQSPAPGPAAGMAAPGGDLRSALSATVLSLERLELDLFRGRHHWVPATRRLFGGQIVGQALVAAAHAVSRDVQVHSLHCYFV
;
A
#
# COMPACT_ATOMS: atom_id res chain seq x y z
N ALA A 1 -37.63 0.49 -32.72
CA ALA A 1 -37.81 0.67 -31.27
C ALA A 1 -37.67 -0.71 -30.62
N ALA A 2 -36.86 -1.00 -29.62
CA ALA A 2 -35.82 -0.25 -28.90
C ALA A 2 -34.85 -1.33 -28.36
N GLY A 3 -33.54 -1.10 -28.48
CA GLY A 3 -32.53 -2.01 -27.94
C GLY A 3 -32.55 -1.97 -26.41
N ALA A 4 -32.57 -3.15 -25.79
CA ALA A 4 -32.43 -3.29 -24.34
C ALA A 4 -30.95 -3.06 -23.96
N GLN A 5 -30.64 -1.84 -23.51
CA GLN A 5 -29.35 -1.48 -22.96
C GLN A 5 -29.40 -1.62 -21.43
N SER A 6 -28.64 -2.57 -20.88
CA SER A 6 -28.42 -2.70 -19.43
C SER A 6 -27.76 -1.42 -18.89
N PRO A 7 -28.26 -0.79 -17.81
CA PRO A 7 -27.55 0.31 -17.19
C PRO A 7 -26.36 -0.21 -16.36
N ALA A 8 -25.25 0.52 -16.47
CA ALA A 8 -23.93 0.26 -15.92
C ALA A 8 -23.91 0.05 -14.39
N PRO A 9 -22.88 -0.64 -13.85
CA PRO A 9 -22.64 -0.68 -12.42
C PRO A 9 -22.38 0.74 -11.89
N GLY A 10 -23.08 1.10 -10.82
CA GLY A 10 -22.98 2.41 -10.18
C GLY A 10 -21.56 2.77 -9.72
N PRO A 11 -21.32 4.06 -9.39
CA PRO A 11 -20.00 4.52 -9.00
C PRO A 11 -19.56 3.76 -7.75
N ALA A 12 -18.36 3.20 -7.83
CA ALA A 12 -17.72 2.43 -6.78
C ALA A 12 -17.83 3.15 -5.42
N ALA A 13 -18.55 2.51 -4.51
CA ALA A 13 -18.41 2.76 -3.09
C ALA A 13 -16.93 2.59 -2.70
N GLY A 14 -16.37 3.58 -1.99
CA GLY A 14 -15.04 3.42 -1.42
C GLY A 14 -14.22 4.68 -1.14
N MET A 15 -14.79 5.88 -1.12
CA MET A 15 -14.10 7.01 -0.47
C MET A 15 -14.35 6.87 1.04
N ALA A 16 -13.46 6.17 1.73
CA ALA A 16 -13.55 5.98 3.18
C ALA A 16 -13.48 7.31 3.94
N ALA A 17 -14.30 7.38 4.99
CA ALA A 17 -14.66 8.49 5.88
C ALA A 17 -13.62 9.62 6.14
N PRO A 18 -14.07 10.90 6.22
CA PRO A 18 -13.28 11.97 6.79
C PRO A 18 -13.28 11.82 8.32
N GLY A 19 -12.17 11.35 8.89
CA GLY A 19 -11.96 11.27 10.35
C GLY A 19 -11.29 10.01 10.89
N GLY A 20 -10.85 9.08 10.04
CA GLY A 20 -10.15 7.87 10.48
C GLY A 20 -8.66 8.10 10.81
N ASP A 21 -8.15 7.39 11.82
CA ASP A 21 -6.72 7.36 12.17
C ASP A 21 -5.85 7.04 10.95
N LEU A 22 -4.98 7.99 10.57
CA LEU A 22 -4.10 7.90 9.41
C LEU A 22 -3.21 6.65 9.49
N ARG A 23 -2.78 6.26 10.68
CA ARG A 23 -1.95 5.07 10.88
C ARG A 23 -2.70 3.82 10.46
N SER A 24 -3.96 3.70 10.87
CA SER A 24 -4.85 2.60 10.50
C SER A 24 -5.15 2.58 9.00
N ALA A 25 -5.36 3.76 8.39
CA ALA A 25 -5.56 3.86 6.95
C ALA A 25 -4.32 3.41 6.16
N LEU A 26 -3.12 3.83 6.57
CA LEU A 26 -1.87 3.48 5.91
C LEU A 26 -1.53 1.99 6.04
N SER A 27 -1.74 1.39 7.22
CA SER A 27 -1.48 -0.03 7.45
C SER A 27 -2.45 -0.93 6.68
N ALA A 28 -3.71 -0.54 6.55
CA ALA A 28 -4.71 -1.28 5.78
C ALA A 28 -4.52 -1.17 4.25
N THR A 29 -3.76 -0.17 3.78
CA THR A 29 -3.63 0.12 2.34
C THR A 29 -2.17 0.06 1.88
N VAL A 30 -1.50 1.21 1.85
CA VAL A 30 -0.23 1.43 1.13
C VAL A 30 0.95 0.69 1.78
N LEU A 31 0.93 0.48 3.09
CA LEU A 31 2.02 -0.18 3.82
C LEU A 31 1.78 -1.67 4.07
N SER A 32 0.67 -2.23 3.57
CA SER A 32 0.36 -3.64 3.72
C SER A 32 1.34 -4.51 2.91
N LEU A 33 1.89 -5.53 3.56
CA LEU A 33 2.81 -6.50 2.98
C LEU A 33 2.26 -7.92 3.13
N GLU A 34 2.42 -8.72 2.10
CA GLU A 34 2.23 -10.17 2.19
C GLU A 34 3.55 -10.82 2.58
N ARG A 35 3.59 -11.57 3.68
CA ARG A 35 4.77 -12.36 4.06
C ARG A 35 4.78 -13.65 3.23
N LEU A 36 5.87 -13.87 2.50
CA LEU A 36 6.06 -15.10 1.73
C LEU A 36 6.89 -16.12 2.53
N GLU A 37 7.94 -15.65 3.21
CA GLU A 37 8.92 -16.49 3.92
C GLU A 37 9.58 -15.72 5.08
N LEU A 38 10.57 -16.35 5.75
CA LEU A 38 11.43 -15.65 6.71
C LEU A 38 12.18 -14.53 5.97
N ASP A 39 12.00 -13.30 6.44
CA ASP A 39 12.58 -12.08 5.88
C ASP A 39 12.24 -11.78 4.40
N LEU A 40 11.27 -12.50 3.82
CA LEU A 40 10.79 -12.28 2.45
C LEU A 40 9.35 -11.77 2.45
N PHE A 41 9.15 -10.57 1.90
CA PHE A 41 7.87 -9.88 1.86
C PHE A 41 7.56 -9.36 0.44
N ARG A 42 6.29 -9.42 0.07
CA ARG A 42 5.76 -8.88 -1.19
C ARG A 42 4.97 -7.62 -0.92
N GLY A 43 5.44 -6.50 -1.46
CA GLY A 43 4.69 -5.24 -1.50
C GLY A 43 3.61 -5.27 -2.58
N ARG A 44 2.48 -4.61 -2.31
CA ARG A 44 1.43 -4.37 -3.31
C ARG A 44 1.38 -2.91 -3.68
N HIS A 45 1.18 -2.64 -4.98
CA HIS A 45 0.90 -1.29 -5.49
C HIS A 45 -0.58 -1.21 -5.85
N HIS A 46 -1.35 -0.46 -5.06
CA HIS A 46 -2.80 -0.29 -5.30
C HIS A 46 -3.09 0.59 -6.52
N TRP A 47 -2.11 1.37 -6.97
CA TRP A 47 -2.23 2.21 -8.15
C TRP A 47 -0.96 2.14 -8.98
N VAL A 48 -1.11 1.75 -10.25
CA VAL A 48 -0.02 1.77 -11.23
C VAL A 48 -0.27 2.95 -12.17
N PRO A 49 0.52 4.04 -12.07
CA PRO A 49 0.38 5.18 -12.97
C PRO A 49 0.63 4.79 -14.43
N ALA A 50 -0.02 5.49 -15.36
CA ALA A 50 0.30 5.41 -16.78
C ALA A 50 1.77 5.74 -17.09
N THR A 51 2.42 6.56 -16.25
CA THR A 51 3.85 6.88 -16.35
C THR A 51 4.77 5.73 -15.98
N ARG A 52 4.24 4.63 -15.43
CA ARG A 52 4.98 3.48 -14.88
C ARG A 52 6.01 3.86 -13.80
N ARG A 53 5.88 5.04 -13.19
CA ARG A 53 6.74 5.51 -12.11
C ARG A 53 6.07 5.30 -10.77
N LEU A 54 6.67 4.48 -9.92
CA LEU A 54 6.18 4.27 -8.57
C LEU A 54 6.58 5.44 -7.66
N PHE A 55 5.74 5.75 -6.68
CA PHE A 55 6.06 6.74 -5.67
C PHE A 55 7.11 6.17 -4.70
N GLY A 56 8.28 6.79 -4.64
CA GLY A 56 9.41 6.31 -3.84
C GLY A 56 9.09 6.17 -2.35
N GLY A 57 8.25 7.06 -1.79
CA GLY A 57 7.83 6.98 -0.38
C GLY A 57 7.04 5.71 -0.05
N GLN A 58 6.26 5.18 -0.99
CA GLN A 58 5.58 3.90 -0.81
C GLN A 58 6.60 2.75 -0.74
N ILE A 59 7.55 2.72 -1.67
CA ILE A 59 8.58 1.67 -1.73
C ILE A 59 9.40 1.67 -0.43
N VAL A 60 9.86 2.84 0.00
CA VAL A 60 10.66 3.00 1.22
C VAL A 60 9.84 2.64 2.47
N GLY A 61 8.59 3.09 2.55
CA GLY A 61 7.71 2.74 3.68
C GLY A 61 7.46 1.24 3.80
N GLN A 62 7.19 0.58 2.67
CA GLN A 62 7.04 -0.88 2.62
C GLN A 62 8.34 -1.60 3.01
N ALA A 63 9.49 -1.17 2.50
CA ALA A 63 10.78 -1.73 2.90
C ALA A 63 11.03 -1.58 4.41
N LEU A 64 10.64 -0.44 5.00
CA LEU A 64 10.79 -0.22 6.44
C LEU A 64 9.87 -1.12 7.28
N VAL A 65 8.63 -1.35 6.83
CA VAL A 65 7.71 -2.28 7.50
C VAL A 65 8.26 -3.70 7.48
N ALA A 66 8.81 -4.14 6.34
CA ALA A 66 9.46 -5.45 6.23
C ALA A 66 10.62 -5.58 7.22
N ALA A 67 11.50 -4.57 7.29
CA ALA A 67 12.63 -4.54 8.22
C ALA A 67 12.17 -4.58 9.68
N ALA A 68 11.11 -3.82 10.03
CA ALA A 68 10.54 -3.83 11.38
C ALA A 68 9.94 -5.20 11.78
N HIS A 69 9.48 -6.01 10.81
CA HIS A 69 9.00 -7.37 11.07
C HIS A 69 10.13 -8.40 11.26
N ALA A 70 11.36 -8.07 10.87
CA ALA A 70 12.53 -8.94 11.01
C ALA A 70 13.27 -8.78 12.34
N VAL A 71 12.89 -7.80 13.17
CA VAL A 71 13.54 -7.47 14.46
C VAL A 71 12.59 -7.62 15.65
N SER A 72 13.14 -7.64 16.87
CA SER A 72 12.32 -7.61 18.09
C SER A 72 11.49 -6.32 18.18
N ARG A 73 10.35 -6.40 18.88
CA ARG A 73 9.45 -5.25 19.12
C ARG A 73 10.09 -4.13 19.93
N ASP A 74 11.16 -4.42 20.66
CA ASP A 74 11.91 -3.44 21.46
C ASP A 74 12.86 -2.58 20.61
N VAL A 75 13.06 -2.95 19.34
CA VAL A 75 13.93 -2.23 18.41
C VAL A 75 13.11 -1.19 17.65
N GLN A 76 13.52 0.07 17.75
CA GLN A 76 12.92 1.17 16.99
C GLN A 76 13.89 1.70 15.94
N VAL A 77 13.33 2.06 14.78
CA VAL A 77 14.10 2.66 13.68
C VAL A 77 14.53 4.07 14.08
N HIS A 78 15.84 4.33 14.00
CA HIS A 78 16.39 5.67 14.26
C HIS A 78 16.77 6.43 12.97
N SER A 79 17.15 5.69 11.91
CA SER A 79 17.50 6.26 10.60
C SER A 79 17.33 5.21 9.52
N LEU A 80 17.15 5.66 8.27
CA LEU A 80 17.08 4.80 7.09
C LEU A 80 17.84 5.47 5.95
N HIS A 81 18.65 4.69 5.24
CA HIS A 81 19.31 5.08 4.00
C HIS A 81 18.79 4.19 2.87
N CYS A 82 18.39 4.80 1.76
CA CYS A 82 17.92 4.08 0.58
C CYS A 82 18.47 4.71 -0.69
N TYR A 83 18.72 3.87 -1.69
CA TYR A 83 19.10 4.28 -3.03
C TYR A 83 18.08 3.71 -4.01
N PHE A 84 17.69 4.53 -4.99
CA PHE A 84 16.90 4.08 -6.13
C PHE A 84 17.87 3.80 -7.28
N VAL A 85 17.88 2.56 -7.76
CA VAL A 85 18.75 2.05 -8.84
C VAL A 85 17.95 1.80 -10.11
#